data_AF-A0A8K0JRC6-F1
#
_entry.id   AF-A0A8K0JRC6-F1
#
_cell.length_a   1.000
_cell.length_b   1.000
_cell.length_c   1.000
_cell.angle_alpha   90.00
_cell.angle_beta   90.00
_cell.angle_gamma   90.00
#
_symmetry.space_group_name_H-M   'P 1'
#
loop_
_entity.id
_entity.type
_entity.pdbx_description
1 polymer ?
#
loop_
_entity_poly.entity_id
_entity_poly.type
_entity_poly.pdbx_seq_one_letter_code
_entity_poly.pdbx_strand_id
1 'polypeptide(L)'
;MPGPTNGIHLDISALPDQAETIRWGVPAWQGLWRGSPLIKIYDVNGCRIAIIPTNLLSHGSASEAWQQIVTIIGCCVEFNNGRLYSPGPGGLSPIDESVWLIPGNYIFGTQSEATGEWLPCQPLEGPCGRRVGRLPQPDDGEEPDEDEDDDYIDEEDDAGSQNSMSVSSRTARAGQYKFKLQLAMRDGTCLATGVNSYHNVGAHIIPISRPDLYKMLLGPEMTSSLYAVDMGILLSPDLHKSFDALQWAFFPRETDMVLHVFNTDDPDIAKLHGRVVPHSSFRVNDSRDFPDPRLLLFHYRQCVQMYFRYYSYKVSARDGLERNVGRII
;
A
#
# COMPACT_ATOMS: atom_id res chain seq x y z
N MET A 1 -20.21 38.97 17.52
CA MET A 1 -21.32 38.05 17.26
C MET A 1 -20.78 36.94 16.37
N PRO A 2 -20.87 35.65 16.75
CA PRO A 2 -20.53 34.58 15.82
C PRO A 2 -21.55 34.59 14.68
N GLY A 3 -21.07 34.63 13.44
CA GLY A 3 -21.90 34.63 12.25
C GLY A 3 -22.67 33.31 12.09
N PRO A 4 -23.71 33.27 11.24
CA PRO A 4 -24.47 32.06 10.98
C PRO A 4 -23.53 30.99 10.40
N THR A 5 -23.39 29.87 11.11
CA THR A 5 -22.72 28.68 10.58
C THR A 5 -23.62 28.09 9.51
N ASN A 6 -23.23 28.21 8.24
CA ASN A 6 -23.86 27.51 7.12
C ASN A 6 -23.60 26.00 7.30
N GLY A 7 -24.41 25.34 8.11
CA GLY A 7 -24.38 23.90 8.26
C GLY A 7 -24.67 23.26 6.90
N ILE A 8 -23.73 22.50 6.37
CA ILE A 8 -23.99 21.67 5.20
C ILE A 8 -25.00 20.60 5.62
N HIS A 9 -26.22 20.70 5.11
CA HIS A 9 -27.22 19.66 5.22
C HIS A 9 -26.96 18.62 4.12
N LEU A 10 -25.93 17.79 4.31
CA LEU A 10 -25.75 16.60 3.46
C LEU A 10 -26.87 15.62 3.83
N ASP A 11 -27.78 15.35 2.89
CA ASP A 11 -28.77 14.29 3.04
C ASP A 11 -28.07 12.93 2.90
N ILE A 12 -27.56 12.43 4.03
CA ILE A 12 -26.79 11.19 4.09
C ILE A 12 -27.71 9.96 3.96
N SER A 13 -29.00 10.12 4.26
CA SER A 13 -30.03 9.12 3.94
C SER A 13 -30.27 8.99 2.43
N ALA A 14 -29.93 10.02 1.64
CA ALA A 14 -29.96 9.98 0.18
C ALA A 14 -28.64 9.55 -0.46
N LEU A 15 -27.55 9.35 0.33
CA LEU A 15 -26.38 8.67 -0.21
C LEU A 15 -26.82 7.26 -0.61
N PRO A 16 -26.60 6.84 -1.87
CA PRO A 16 -27.10 5.57 -2.34
C PRO A 16 -26.55 4.45 -1.45
N ASP A 17 -27.39 3.89 -0.60
CA ASP A 17 -27.24 2.54 -0.07
C ASP A 17 -27.64 1.53 -1.15
N GLN A 18 -27.40 1.90 -2.42
CA GLN A 18 -27.60 0.99 -3.50
C GLN A 18 -26.65 -0.17 -3.24
N ALA A 19 -27.26 -1.33 -3.05
CA ALA A 19 -26.72 -2.61 -3.44
C ALA A 19 -26.41 -2.61 -4.96
N GLU A 20 -25.66 -1.61 -5.43
CA GLU A 20 -24.96 -1.63 -6.69
C GLU A 20 -23.92 -2.74 -6.55
N THR A 21 -24.38 -3.92 -6.96
CA THR A 21 -23.55 -4.90 -7.63
C THR A 21 -22.97 -4.18 -8.85
N ILE A 22 -21.93 -3.38 -8.64
CA ILE A 22 -21.11 -2.87 -9.71
C ILE A 22 -20.60 -4.13 -10.42
N ARG A 23 -21.09 -4.35 -11.65
CA ARG A 23 -20.75 -5.50 -12.51
C ARG A 23 -19.29 -5.49 -13.00
N TRP A 24 -18.44 -4.71 -12.35
CA TRP A 24 -16.99 -4.67 -12.53
C TRP A 24 -16.35 -4.62 -11.14
N GLY A 25 -15.76 -5.73 -10.73
CA GLY A 25 -14.93 -5.79 -9.53
C GLY A 25 -15.74 -5.80 -8.23
N VAL A 26 -16.28 -6.97 -7.88
CA VAL A 26 -16.32 -7.34 -6.47
C VAL A 26 -14.92 -7.08 -5.92
N PRO A 27 -14.73 -6.24 -4.88
CA PRO A 27 -13.39 -6.01 -4.39
C PRO A 27 -12.76 -7.36 -4.02
N ALA A 28 -11.59 -7.67 -4.59
CA ALA A 28 -10.94 -8.98 -4.43
C ALA A 28 -10.78 -9.40 -2.96
N TRP A 29 -10.81 -8.44 -2.03
CA TRP A 29 -10.75 -8.66 -0.59
C TRP A 29 -11.97 -9.34 0.07
N GLN A 30 -13.06 -9.59 -0.67
CA GLN A 30 -14.28 -10.22 -0.10
C GLN A 30 -14.08 -11.65 0.43
N GLY A 31 -12.93 -12.29 0.19
CA GLY A 31 -12.56 -13.55 0.84
C GLY A 31 -12.23 -13.33 2.32
N LEU A 32 -11.10 -12.68 2.58
CA LEU A 32 -10.54 -12.52 3.94
C LEU A 32 -11.45 -11.77 4.91
N TRP A 33 -12.10 -10.70 4.45
CA TRP A 33 -12.87 -9.81 5.32
C TRP A 33 -14.38 -10.03 5.26
N ARG A 34 -14.82 -11.17 4.72
CA ARG A 34 -16.25 -11.48 4.61
C ARG A 34 -16.94 -11.37 5.98
N GLY A 35 -18.02 -10.61 6.03
CA GLY A 35 -18.80 -10.41 7.27
C GLY A 35 -18.19 -9.43 8.26
N SER A 36 -17.02 -8.85 7.98
CA SER A 36 -16.47 -7.77 8.79
C SER A 36 -17.37 -6.53 8.68
N PRO A 37 -17.68 -5.86 9.80
CA PRO A 37 -18.29 -4.54 9.76
C PRO A 37 -17.40 -3.57 8.96
N LEU A 38 -18.03 -2.60 8.30
CA LEU A 38 -17.34 -1.71 7.37
C LEU A 38 -17.41 -0.26 7.83
N ILE A 39 -16.32 0.45 7.62
CA ILE A 39 -16.22 1.90 7.66
C ILE A 39 -16.19 2.39 6.21
N LYS A 40 -17.18 3.20 5.83
CA LYS A 40 -17.28 3.78 4.49
C LYS A 40 -16.92 5.26 4.60
N ILE A 41 -15.84 5.67 3.93
CA ILE A 41 -15.39 7.06 3.90
C ILE A 41 -15.85 7.72 2.60
N TYR A 42 -16.47 8.88 2.71
CA TYR A 42 -16.88 9.72 1.58
C TYR A 42 -16.21 11.09 1.68
N ASP A 43 -16.06 11.77 0.55
CA ASP A 43 -15.76 13.19 0.55
C ASP A 43 -17.03 14.03 0.79
N VAL A 44 -16.85 15.35 0.83
CA VAL A 44 -17.91 16.34 1.03
C VAL A 44 -18.94 16.41 -0.11
N ASN A 45 -18.62 15.84 -1.27
CA ASN A 45 -19.52 15.71 -2.42
C ASN A 45 -20.24 14.35 -2.46
N GLY A 46 -20.05 13.51 -1.44
CA GLY A 46 -20.58 12.15 -1.41
C GLY A 46 -19.83 11.16 -2.30
N CYS A 47 -18.67 11.54 -2.86
CA CYS A 47 -17.82 10.60 -3.58
C CYS A 47 -17.12 9.67 -2.59
N ARG A 48 -17.28 8.36 -2.77
CA ARG A 48 -16.66 7.38 -1.86
C ARG A 48 -15.15 7.33 -2.07
N ILE A 49 -14.39 7.47 -0.98
CA ILE A 49 -12.93 7.43 -0.97
C ILE A 49 -12.44 6.01 -0.71
N ALA A 50 -12.92 5.40 0.39
CA ALA A 50 -12.44 4.10 0.84
C ALA A 50 -13.53 3.29 1.55
N ILE A 51 -13.40 1.96 1.50
CA ILE A 51 -14.16 1.02 2.32
C ILE A 51 -13.16 0.20 3.13
N ILE A 52 -13.24 0.30 4.46
CA ILE A 52 -12.26 -0.27 5.38
C ILE A 52 -12.97 -1.28 6.31
N PRO A 53 -12.59 -2.56 6.30
CA PRO A 53 -13.07 -3.52 7.28
C PRO A 53 -12.58 -3.16 8.68
N THR A 54 -13.46 -3.17 9.70
CA THR A 54 -13.04 -2.86 11.08
C THR A 54 -12.03 -3.85 11.64
N ASN A 55 -12.07 -5.10 11.17
CA ASN A 55 -11.12 -6.12 11.61
C ASN A 55 -9.68 -5.85 11.15
N LEU A 56 -9.49 -5.08 10.06
CA LEU A 56 -8.18 -4.58 9.64
C LEU A 56 -7.55 -3.66 10.70
N LEU A 57 -8.40 -2.97 11.47
CA LEU A 57 -8.03 -1.94 12.42
C LEU A 57 -8.02 -2.47 13.86
N SER A 58 -8.15 -3.78 14.05
CA SER A 58 -8.38 -4.41 15.35
C SER A 58 -7.12 -4.49 16.24
N HIS A 59 -5.98 -3.99 15.76
CA HIS A 59 -4.71 -4.04 16.47
C HIS A 59 -4.29 -2.64 16.94
N GLY A 60 -4.49 -2.35 18.22
CA GLY A 60 -4.09 -1.09 18.84
C GLY A 60 -5.17 -0.45 19.70
N SER A 61 -4.92 0.78 20.13
CA SER A 61 -5.86 1.68 20.79
C SER A 61 -6.82 2.34 19.79
N ALA A 62 -7.91 2.94 20.29
CA ALA A 62 -8.85 3.67 19.45
C ALA A 62 -8.17 4.80 18.64
N SER A 63 -7.25 5.55 19.26
CA SER A 63 -6.53 6.64 18.58
C SER A 63 -5.63 6.11 17.46
N GLU A 64 -4.90 5.02 17.68
CA GLU A 64 -4.10 4.37 16.62
C GLU A 64 -4.97 3.93 15.45
N ALA A 65 -6.17 3.41 15.73
CA ALA A 65 -7.09 2.96 14.71
C ALA A 65 -7.60 4.14 13.84
N TRP A 66 -7.90 5.30 14.45
CA TRP A 66 -8.26 6.52 13.71
C TRP A 66 -7.08 7.09 12.89
N GLN A 67 -5.88 7.12 13.45
CA GLN A 67 -4.67 7.52 12.72
C GLN A 67 -4.41 6.62 11.50
N GLN A 68 -4.64 5.32 11.65
CA GLN A 68 -4.54 4.37 10.55
C GLN A 68 -5.61 4.64 9.46
N ILE A 69 -6.85 4.97 9.84
CA ILE A 69 -7.88 5.40 8.86
C ILE A 69 -7.44 6.65 8.12
N VAL A 70 -6.94 7.68 8.82
CA VAL A 70 -6.45 8.91 8.18
C VAL A 70 -5.30 8.58 7.21
N THR A 71 -4.41 7.66 7.58
CA THR A 71 -3.33 7.22 6.70
C THR A 71 -3.87 6.47 5.47
N ILE A 72 -4.86 5.59 5.63
CA ILE A 72 -5.54 4.90 4.52
C ILE A 72 -6.20 5.92 3.58
N ILE A 73 -6.84 6.96 4.12
CA ILE A 73 -7.41 8.07 3.33
C ILE A 73 -6.29 8.78 2.55
N GLY A 74 -5.14 9.05 3.20
CA GLY A 74 -3.96 9.66 2.56
C GLY A 74 -3.31 8.80 1.48
N CYS A 75 -3.57 7.49 1.47
CA CYS A 75 -3.19 6.62 0.36
C CYS A 75 -4.12 6.77 -0.85
N CYS A 76 -5.37 7.22 -0.63
CA CYS A 76 -6.41 7.30 -1.65
C CYS A 76 -6.57 8.69 -2.27
N VAL A 77 -6.34 9.77 -1.50
CA VAL A 77 -6.59 11.17 -1.92
C VAL A 77 -5.47 12.11 -1.50
N GLU A 78 -5.25 13.15 -2.29
CA GLU A 78 -4.51 14.34 -1.89
C GLU A 78 -5.38 15.17 -0.95
N PHE A 79 -4.81 15.56 0.19
CA PHE A 79 -5.43 16.53 1.07
C PHE A 79 -4.39 17.27 1.89
N ASN A 80 -4.72 18.53 2.21
CA ASN A 80 -4.04 19.32 3.22
C ASN A 80 -4.98 19.45 4.42
N ASN A 81 -4.55 19.00 5.59
CA ASN A 81 -5.26 19.19 6.88
C ASN A 81 -6.73 18.70 6.93
N GLY A 82 -7.05 17.63 6.20
CA GLY A 82 -8.39 17.04 6.22
C GLY A 82 -8.74 16.42 7.56
N ARG A 83 -10.02 16.44 7.91
CA ARG A 83 -10.55 15.86 9.16
C ARG A 83 -11.68 14.90 8.86
N LEU A 84 -11.88 13.95 9.76
CA LEU A 84 -13.01 13.02 9.74
C LEU A 84 -14.18 13.57 10.54
N TYR A 85 -15.38 13.32 10.02
CA TYR A 85 -16.63 13.73 10.63
C TYR A 85 -17.62 12.57 10.65
N SER A 86 -18.30 12.40 11.78
CA SER A 86 -19.48 11.55 11.88
C SER A 86 -20.72 12.33 11.45
N PRO A 87 -21.62 11.69 10.69
CA PRO A 87 -22.91 12.26 10.41
C PRO A 87 -23.87 12.06 11.59
N GLY A 88 -24.56 13.13 11.99
CA GLY A 88 -25.57 13.08 13.03
C GLY A 88 -26.80 13.95 12.72
N PRO A 89 -27.86 13.89 13.55
CA PRO A 89 -29.09 14.67 13.35
C PRO A 89 -28.86 16.19 13.30
N GLY A 90 -27.76 16.68 13.89
CA GLY A 90 -27.35 18.09 13.87
C GLY A 90 -26.36 18.46 12.76
N GLY A 91 -26.11 17.57 11.80
CA GLY A 91 -25.09 17.74 10.76
C GLY A 91 -23.79 16.99 11.06
N LEU A 92 -22.68 17.47 10.50
CA LEU A 92 -21.35 16.86 10.65
C LEU A 92 -20.72 17.24 11.98
N SER A 93 -20.29 16.24 12.75
CA SER A 93 -19.53 16.43 14.00
C SER A 93 -18.13 15.86 13.85
N PRO A 94 -17.06 16.56 14.28
CA PRO A 94 -15.72 16.00 14.30
C PRO A 94 -15.68 14.67 15.07
N ILE A 95 -14.88 13.73 14.60
CA ILE A 95 -14.66 12.47 15.32
C ILE A 95 -13.88 12.71 16.60
N ASP A 96 -14.36 12.09 17.69
CA ASP A 96 -13.61 11.94 18.92
C ASP A 96 -12.70 10.70 18.79
N GLU A 97 -11.40 10.94 18.62
CA GLU A 97 -10.41 9.88 18.42
C GLU A 97 -10.17 9.02 19.68
N SER A 98 -10.73 9.41 20.83
CA SER A 98 -10.71 8.58 22.04
C SER A 98 -11.79 7.50 22.05
N VAL A 99 -12.81 7.61 21.19
CA VAL A 99 -13.92 6.67 21.10
C VAL A 99 -13.58 5.56 20.11
N TRP A 100 -13.92 4.32 20.48
CA TRP A 100 -13.74 3.16 19.63
C TRP A 100 -14.48 3.30 18.30
N LEU A 101 -13.88 2.71 17.27
CA LEU A 101 -14.42 2.69 15.92
C LEU A 101 -15.81 2.09 15.86
N ILE A 102 -16.77 2.89 15.39
CA ILE A 102 -18.13 2.43 15.13
C ILE A 102 -18.27 2.16 13.62
N PRO A 103 -18.69 0.97 13.18
CA PRO A 103 -18.98 0.72 11.77
C PRO A 103 -20.03 1.72 11.25
N GLY A 104 -19.82 2.27 10.06
CA GLY A 104 -20.73 3.29 9.53
C GLY A 104 -20.17 4.14 8.40
N ASN A 105 -20.91 5.20 8.07
CA ASN A 105 -20.53 6.18 7.07
C ASN A 105 -19.85 7.37 7.74
N TYR A 106 -18.76 7.84 7.15
CA TYR A 106 -17.99 8.98 7.62
C TYR A 106 -17.67 9.92 6.46
N ILE A 107 -17.59 11.21 6.75
CA ILE A 107 -17.19 12.23 5.79
C ILE A 107 -15.77 12.68 6.10
N PHE A 108 -14.93 12.72 5.08
CA PHE A 108 -13.60 13.30 5.12
C PHE A 108 -13.57 14.57 4.29
N GLY A 109 -13.02 15.64 4.84
CA GLY A 109 -12.89 16.89 4.11
C GLY A 109 -12.08 17.94 4.84
N THR A 110 -11.65 18.94 4.09
CA THR A 110 -10.98 20.15 4.59
C THR A 110 -11.87 21.35 4.34
N GLN A 111 -11.94 22.26 5.31
CA GLN A 111 -12.49 23.59 5.08
C GLN A 111 -11.39 24.55 4.65
N SER A 112 -11.64 25.29 3.58
CA SER A 112 -10.80 26.40 3.15
C SER A 112 -10.71 27.45 4.25
N GLU A 113 -9.52 27.78 4.71
CA GLU A 113 -9.33 28.84 5.71
C GLU A 113 -9.78 30.22 5.19
N ALA A 114 -9.68 30.44 3.88
CA ALA A 114 -10.01 31.70 3.24
C ALA A 114 -11.52 31.89 3.03
N THR A 115 -12.23 30.83 2.66
CA THR A 115 -13.65 30.91 2.26
C THR A 115 -14.60 30.24 3.25
N GLY A 116 -14.09 29.39 4.15
CA GLY A 116 -14.90 28.51 5.01
C GLY A 116 -15.61 27.40 4.24
N GLU A 117 -15.42 27.31 2.92
CA GLU A 117 -16.05 26.32 2.08
C GLU A 117 -15.34 24.97 2.18
N TRP A 118 -16.11 23.91 2.03
CA TRP A 118 -15.58 22.56 2.03
C TRP A 118 -14.96 22.23 0.68
N LEU A 119 -13.72 21.76 0.70
CA LEU A 119 -12.98 21.38 -0.49
C LEU A 119 -13.15 19.88 -0.76
N PRO A 120 -13.49 19.49 -2.00
CA PRO A 120 -13.52 18.08 -2.38
C PRO A 120 -12.12 17.49 -2.39
N CYS A 121 -12.05 16.19 -2.13
CA CYS A 121 -10.79 15.46 -2.15
C CYS A 121 -10.35 15.21 -3.60
N GLN A 122 -9.05 15.31 -3.87
CA GLN A 122 -8.51 14.96 -5.18
C GLN A 122 -7.99 13.52 -5.14
N PRO A 123 -8.49 12.59 -5.97
CA PRO A 123 -7.99 11.22 -5.99
C PRO A 123 -6.50 11.14 -6.35
N LEU A 124 -5.75 10.32 -5.62
CA LEU A 124 -4.38 9.99 -5.98
C LEU A 124 -4.35 8.96 -7.10
N GLU A 125 -3.39 9.12 -8.02
CA GLU A 125 -3.05 8.10 -9.00
C GLU A 125 -2.48 6.84 -8.33
N GLY A 126 -2.67 5.70 -8.99
CA GLY A 126 -2.12 4.40 -8.61
C GLY A 126 -3.11 3.24 -8.81
N PRO A 127 -2.77 2.00 -8.38
CA PRO A 127 -1.43 1.59 -7.97
C PRO A 127 -0.42 1.69 -9.13
N CYS A 128 0.83 2.00 -8.82
CA CYS A 128 1.93 2.20 -9.76
C CYS A 128 2.85 0.97 -9.77
N GLY A 129 2.43 -0.14 -10.40
CA GLY A 129 3.19 -1.40 -10.46
C GLY A 129 3.37 -1.93 -11.88
N ARG A 130 4.27 -2.94 -12.06
CA ARG A 130 4.56 -3.60 -13.37
C ARG A 130 3.31 -4.04 -14.13
N ARG A 131 2.21 -4.32 -13.43
CA ARG A 131 0.98 -4.93 -13.99
C ARG A 131 -0.13 -3.94 -14.35
N VAL A 132 0.01 -2.65 -14.05
CA VAL A 132 -1.03 -1.66 -14.41
C VAL A 132 -0.80 -1.21 -15.85
N GLY A 133 -1.25 -2.04 -16.80
CA GLY A 133 -1.12 -1.78 -18.23
C GLY A 133 -1.40 -2.97 -19.15
N ARG A 134 -1.29 -4.23 -18.68
CA ARG A 134 -1.85 -5.35 -19.45
C ARG A 134 -3.35 -5.41 -19.18
N LEU A 135 -4.14 -5.05 -20.18
CA LEU A 135 -5.52 -5.56 -20.29
C LEU A 135 -5.47 -7.08 -20.10
N PRO A 136 -6.48 -7.71 -19.47
CA PRO A 136 -6.63 -9.16 -19.55
C PRO A 136 -6.50 -9.52 -21.03
N GLN A 137 -5.46 -10.27 -21.40
CA GLN A 137 -5.39 -10.77 -22.76
C GLN A 137 -6.64 -11.64 -22.95
N PRO A 138 -7.42 -11.44 -24.02
CA PRO A 138 -8.42 -12.43 -24.37
C PRO A 138 -7.68 -13.77 -24.44
N ASP A 139 -8.24 -14.77 -23.75
CA ASP A 139 -7.78 -16.15 -23.74
C ASP A 139 -7.71 -16.65 -25.19
N ASP A 140 -6.55 -16.46 -25.82
CA ASP A 140 -6.25 -16.83 -27.20
C ASP A 140 -5.69 -18.26 -27.28
N GLY A 141 -5.64 -18.97 -26.15
CA GLY A 141 -5.21 -20.37 -26.10
C GLY A 141 -3.73 -20.56 -26.42
N GLU A 142 -2.94 -19.48 -26.47
CA GLU A 142 -1.48 -19.58 -26.45
C GLU A 142 -1.08 -19.84 -24.99
N GLU A 143 -0.62 -21.07 -24.74
CA GLU A 143 0.00 -21.44 -23.47
C GLU A 143 1.07 -20.39 -23.13
N PRO A 144 1.11 -19.88 -21.88
CA PRO A 144 2.14 -18.93 -21.50
C PRO A 144 3.50 -19.59 -21.73
N ASP A 145 4.37 -18.96 -22.51
CA ASP A 145 5.78 -19.35 -22.62
C ASP A 145 6.34 -19.50 -21.19
N GLU A 146 6.56 -20.74 -20.74
CA GLU A 146 7.04 -21.07 -19.39
C GLU A 146 8.52 -20.68 -19.16
N ASP A 147 9.14 -19.94 -20.09
CA ASP A 147 10.59 -19.78 -20.17
C ASP A 147 11.17 -18.48 -19.55
N GLU A 148 10.40 -17.65 -18.82
CA GLU A 148 10.92 -16.36 -18.31
C GLU A 148 11.12 -16.19 -16.80
N ASP A 149 10.87 -17.18 -15.93
CA ASP A 149 11.23 -17.05 -14.50
C ASP A 149 11.57 -18.39 -13.84
N ASP A 150 12.64 -19.04 -14.29
CA ASP A 150 13.37 -20.06 -13.50
C ASP A 150 14.82 -19.63 -13.28
N ASP A 151 15.02 -18.66 -12.39
CA ASP A 151 16.29 -18.52 -11.66
C ASP A 151 16.35 -19.58 -10.53
N TYR A 152 16.04 -20.84 -10.83
CA TYR A 152 16.50 -21.98 -10.05
C TYR A 152 17.95 -22.25 -10.49
N ILE A 153 18.89 -21.63 -9.79
CA ILE A 153 20.31 -21.96 -9.96
C ILE A 153 20.51 -23.36 -9.38
N ASP A 154 20.58 -24.35 -10.27
CA ASP A 154 21.11 -25.67 -9.99
C ASP A 154 22.58 -25.50 -9.58
N GLU A 155 22.93 -25.91 -8.36
CA GLU A 155 24.31 -26.01 -7.91
C GLU A 155 24.93 -27.28 -8.50
N GLU A 156 25.45 -27.20 -9.73
CA GLU A 156 26.43 -28.19 -10.20
C GLU A 156 27.69 -27.53 -10.79
N ASP A 157 28.81 -27.94 -10.20
CA ASP A 157 30.19 -27.68 -10.62
C ASP A 157 30.42 -28.06 -12.10
N ASP A 158 31.11 -27.22 -12.89
CA ASP A 158 32.31 -27.68 -13.58
C ASP A 158 33.18 -26.56 -14.16
N ALA A 159 34.46 -26.90 -14.28
CA ALA A 159 35.59 -26.11 -14.66
C ALA A 159 35.55 -25.54 -16.09
N GLY A 160 36.07 -24.32 -16.21
CA GLY A 160 36.88 -23.92 -17.36
C GLY A 160 36.16 -23.68 -18.69
N SER A 161 35.66 -22.45 -18.90
CA SER A 161 35.65 -21.87 -20.24
C SER A 161 35.73 -20.35 -20.19
N GLN A 162 36.84 -19.83 -20.70
CA GLN A 162 37.04 -18.41 -20.98
C GLN A 162 36.17 -18.04 -22.18
N ASN A 163 35.11 -17.25 -21.97
CA ASN A 163 34.65 -16.24 -22.92
C ASN A 163 33.65 -15.25 -22.29
N SER A 164 34.02 -13.97 -22.35
CA SER A 164 33.18 -12.76 -22.41
C SER A 164 31.76 -12.80 -21.77
N MET A 165 31.65 -13.11 -20.48
CA MET A 165 30.45 -12.76 -19.71
C MET A 165 30.60 -11.33 -19.16
N SER A 166 29.79 -10.44 -19.71
CA SER A 166 29.68 -9.01 -19.42
C SER A 166 29.77 -8.72 -17.92
N VAL A 167 30.67 -7.79 -17.58
CA VAL A 167 30.93 -7.30 -16.21
C VAL A 167 29.65 -6.91 -15.47
N SER A 168 28.62 -6.46 -16.20
CA SER A 168 27.30 -6.07 -15.69
C SER A 168 26.51 -7.21 -15.02
N SER A 169 26.54 -8.43 -15.57
CA SER A 169 25.84 -9.59 -15.00
C SER A 169 26.49 -10.08 -13.71
N ARG A 170 27.82 -10.06 -13.65
CA ARG A 170 28.60 -10.42 -12.46
C ARG A 170 28.41 -9.40 -11.34
N THR A 171 28.36 -8.10 -11.64
CA THR A 171 28.08 -7.05 -10.65
C THR A 171 26.64 -7.06 -10.14
N ALA A 172 25.65 -7.36 -10.99
CA ALA A 172 24.26 -7.50 -10.57
C ALA A 172 24.08 -8.69 -9.63
N ARG A 173 24.65 -9.86 -9.98
CA ARG A 173 24.67 -11.05 -9.12
C ARG A 173 25.42 -10.82 -7.81
N ALA A 174 26.58 -10.16 -7.86
CA ALA A 174 27.34 -9.81 -6.66
C ALA A 174 26.59 -8.83 -5.74
N GLY A 175 25.87 -7.86 -6.31
CA GLY A 175 25.03 -6.91 -5.58
C GLY A 175 23.87 -7.60 -4.86
N GLN A 176 23.15 -8.49 -5.56
CA GLN A 176 22.04 -9.27 -5.00
C GLN A 176 22.50 -10.19 -3.86
N TYR A 177 23.61 -10.91 -4.04
CA TYR A 177 24.14 -11.77 -2.98
C TYR A 177 24.53 -10.96 -1.73
N LYS A 178 25.26 -9.85 -1.91
CA LYS A 178 25.66 -8.98 -0.79
C LYS A 178 24.44 -8.40 -0.07
N PHE A 179 23.44 -7.95 -0.82
CA PHE A 179 22.18 -7.42 -0.29
C PHE A 179 21.45 -8.47 0.55
N LYS A 180 21.23 -9.68 -0.01
CA LYS A 180 20.63 -10.80 0.73
C LYS A 180 21.40 -11.11 2.01
N LEU A 181 22.74 -11.17 1.93
CA LEU A 181 23.58 -11.46 3.09
C LEU A 181 23.45 -10.37 4.16
N GLN A 182 23.45 -9.10 3.79
CA GLN A 182 23.27 -7.99 4.73
C GLN A 182 21.88 -7.99 5.38
N LEU A 183 20.83 -8.29 4.61
CA LEU A 183 19.49 -8.47 5.16
C LEU A 183 19.43 -9.66 6.12
N ALA A 184 20.07 -10.78 5.79
CA ALA A 184 20.15 -11.93 6.70
C ALA A 184 20.89 -11.60 8.01
N MET A 185 21.95 -10.78 7.94
CA MET A 185 22.65 -10.28 9.13
C MET A 185 21.76 -9.36 9.98
N ARG A 186 21.01 -8.46 9.34
CA ARG A 186 20.11 -7.51 10.03
C ARG A 186 18.87 -8.20 10.61
N ASP A 187 18.14 -8.97 9.81
CA ASP A 187 16.83 -9.52 10.15
C ASP A 187 16.94 -10.87 10.88
N GLY A 188 17.97 -11.66 10.56
CA GLY A 188 18.25 -12.99 11.14
C GLY A 188 17.25 -14.10 10.78
N THR A 189 16.00 -13.76 10.48
CA THR A 189 14.89 -14.66 10.17
C THR A 189 13.94 -14.00 9.17
N CYS A 190 12.97 -14.76 8.63
CA CYS A 190 11.92 -14.15 7.82
C CYS A 190 11.16 -13.11 8.66
N LEU A 191 11.14 -11.86 8.21
CA LEU A 191 10.64 -10.73 8.99
C LEU A 191 9.14 -10.88 9.33
N ALA A 192 8.37 -11.46 8.42
CA ALA A 192 6.94 -11.67 8.58
C ALA A 192 6.58 -12.86 9.49
N THR A 193 7.39 -13.92 9.58
CA THR A 193 7.05 -15.14 10.34
C THR A 193 7.93 -15.37 11.57
N GLY A 194 9.14 -14.78 11.58
CA GLY A 194 10.21 -15.09 12.54
C GLY A 194 10.87 -16.45 12.30
N VAL A 195 10.52 -17.16 11.22
CA VAL A 195 11.09 -18.48 10.92
C VAL A 195 12.49 -18.31 10.32
N ASN A 196 13.44 -19.02 10.91
CA ASN A 196 14.79 -19.13 10.35
C ASN A 196 14.79 -20.20 9.25
N SER A 197 15.17 -19.81 8.03
CA SER A 197 15.30 -20.72 6.90
C SER A 197 16.44 -20.25 6.00
N TYR A 198 17.23 -21.20 5.50
CA TYR A 198 18.28 -20.94 4.51
C TYR A 198 17.71 -20.48 3.16
N HIS A 199 16.44 -20.79 2.90
CA HIS A 199 15.72 -20.42 1.68
C HIS A 199 15.11 -19.01 1.73
N ASN A 200 15.31 -18.27 2.83
CA ASN A 200 14.87 -16.88 2.87
C ASN A 200 15.56 -16.06 1.76
N VAL A 201 14.81 -15.12 1.19
CA VAL A 201 15.21 -14.25 0.08
C VAL A 201 15.26 -12.79 0.54
N GLY A 202 16.16 -12.01 -0.04
CA GLY A 202 16.18 -10.57 0.14
C GLY A 202 15.18 -9.92 -0.81
N ALA A 203 14.04 -9.49 -0.28
CA ALA A 203 13.01 -8.81 -1.03
C ALA A 203 13.25 -7.30 -0.98
N HIS A 204 13.26 -6.63 -2.12
CA HIS A 204 13.20 -5.17 -2.15
C HIS A 204 11.79 -4.70 -1.77
N ILE A 205 11.68 -3.61 -1.01
CA ILE A 205 10.38 -3.03 -0.65
C ILE A 205 9.69 -2.45 -1.90
N ILE A 206 10.49 -1.83 -2.78
CA ILE A 206 10.08 -1.36 -4.10
C ILE A 206 10.82 -2.19 -5.14
N PRO A 207 10.18 -2.63 -6.25
CA PRO A 207 10.89 -3.42 -7.25
C PRO A 207 12.14 -2.72 -7.77
N ILE A 208 13.28 -3.41 -7.79
CA ILE A 208 14.55 -2.86 -8.28
C ILE A 208 14.46 -2.34 -9.73
N SER A 209 13.53 -2.88 -10.52
CA SER A 209 13.24 -2.41 -11.89
C SER A 209 12.54 -1.04 -11.96
N ARG A 210 12.25 -0.39 -10.82
CA ARG A 210 11.61 0.93 -10.74
C ARG A 210 12.50 1.97 -10.04
N PRO A 211 13.70 2.26 -10.57
CA PRO A 211 14.59 3.27 -9.99
C PRO A 211 13.99 4.68 -9.99
N ASP A 212 13.02 4.96 -10.85
CA ASP A 212 12.23 6.19 -10.87
C ASP A 212 11.46 6.42 -9.55
N LEU A 213 10.90 5.35 -8.97
CA LEU A 213 10.20 5.43 -7.69
C LEU A 213 11.15 5.74 -6.54
N TYR A 214 12.35 5.14 -6.53
CA TYR A 214 13.39 5.47 -5.55
C TYR A 214 13.80 6.95 -5.65
N LYS A 215 14.01 7.48 -6.87
CA LYS A 215 14.30 8.91 -7.05
C LYS A 215 13.18 9.81 -6.54
N MET A 216 11.93 9.44 -6.82
CA MET A 216 10.75 10.19 -6.40
C MET A 216 10.61 10.21 -4.87
N LEU A 217 10.83 9.08 -4.20
CA LEU A 217 10.59 8.92 -2.76
C LEU A 217 11.78 9.38 -1.89
N LEU A 218 13.00 9.12 -2.35
CA LEU A 218 14.22 9.32 -1.57
C LEU A 218 15.11 10.46 -2.08
N GLY A 219 14.83 10.99 -3.27
CA GLY A 219 15.60 12.05 -3.93
C GLY A 219 16.52 11.53 -5.05
N PRO A 220 17.00 12.44 -5.92
CA PRO A 220 17.71 12.09 -7.16
C PRO A 220 19.04 11.35 -6.93
N GLU A 221 19.68 11.54 -5.78
CA GLU A 221 20.99 10.97 -5.45
C GLU A 221 20.95 9.47 -5.09
N MET A 222 19.77 8.89 -4.86
CA MET A 222 19.66 7.53 -4.31
C MET A 222 19.82 6.39 -5.30
N THR A 223 19.89 6.64 -6.60
CA THR A 223 20.03 5.54 -7.58
C THR A 223 21.34 4.78 -7.54
N SER A 224 22.36 5.32 -6.88
CA SER A 224 23.65 4.65 -6.76
C SER A 224 23.68 3.52 -5.73
N SER A 225 22.61 3.36 -4.92
CA SER A 225 22.58 2.41 -3.80
C SER A 225 21.26 1.61 -3.70
N LEU A 226 20.76 1.07 -4.82
CA LEU A 226 19.53 0.24 -4.84
C LEU A 226 19.67 -1.09 -4.07
N TYR A 227 20.86 -1.44 -3.62
CA TYR A 227 21.17 -2.61 -2.80
C TYR A 227 21.52 -2.23 -1.35
N ALA A 228 21.17 -1.02 -0.90
CA ALA A 228 21.29 -0.65 0.50
C ALA A 228 20.28 -1.44 1.35
N VAL A 229 20.64 -1.71 2.60
CA VAL A 229 19.94 -2.66 3.48
C VAL A 229 18.53 -2.15 3.83
N ASP A 230 18.38 -0.85 4.01
CA ASP A 230 17.11 -0.13 4.23
C ASP A 230 16.11 -0.26 3.07
N MET A 231 16.56 -0.65 1.87
CA MET A 231 15.71 -0.81 0.69
C MET A 231 14.96 -2.15 0.66
N GLY A 232 15.23 -3.06 1.60
CA GLY A 232 14.70 -4.42 1.57
C GLY A 232 14.41 -5.03 2.93
N ILE A 233 13.87 -6.24 2.86
CA ILE A 233 13.46 -7.10 3.98
C ILE A 233 13.73 -8.56 3.64
N LEU A 234 14.00 -9.38 4.65
CA LEU A 234 14.20 -10.82 4.48
C LEU A 234 12.87 -11.57 4.59
N LEU A 235 12.47 -12.32 3.56
CA LEU A 235 11.21 -13.05 3.50
C LEU A 235 11.41 -14.53 3.12
N SER A 236 10.44 -15.39 3.42
CA SER A 236 10.39 -16.71 2.77
C SER A 236 9.96 -16.54 1.30
N PRO A 237 10.27 -17.49 0.39
CA PRO A 237 9.93 -17.38 -1.03
C PRO A 237 8.43 -17.11 -1.30
N ASP A 238 7.53 -17.85 -0.64
CA ASP A 238 6.08 -17.66 -0.82
C ASP A 238 5.58 -16.30 -0.32
N LEU A 239 6.18 -15.81 0.77
CA LEU A 239 5.87 -14.49 1.30
C LEU A 239 6.41 -13.37 0.42
N HIS A 240 7.56 -13.56 -0.22
CA HIS A 240 8.08 -12.62 -1.21
C HIS A 240 7.14 -12.50 -2.41
N LYS A 241 6.67 -13.63 -2.96
CA LYS A 241 5.72 -13.65 -4.08
C LYS A 241 4.42 -12.92 -3.74
N SER A 242 3.86 -13.16 -2.56
CA SER A 242 2.63 -12.47 -2.11
C SER A 242 2.84 -10.99 -1.79
N PHE A 243 4.01 -10.62 -1.26
CA PHE A 243 4.40 -9.23 -1.01
C PHE A 243 4.47 -8.42 -2.31
N ASP A 244 5.10 -8.97 -3.36
CA ASP A 244 5.17 -8.36 -4.70
C ASP A 244 3.79 -8.29 -5.37
N ALA A 245 2.90 -9.23 -5.06
CA ALA A 245 1.51 -9.22 -5.50
C ALA A 245 0.61 -8.25 -4.70
N LEU A 246 1.18 -7.43 -3.81
CA LEU A 246 0.49 -6.45 -2.97
C LEU A 246 -0.55 -7.05 -1.99
N GLN A 247 -0.46 -8.34 -1.70
CA GLN A 247 -1.43 -9.04 -0.86
C GLN A 247 -1.38 -8.62 0.61
N TRP A 248 -0.22 -8.16 1.06
CA TRP A 248 0.03 -7.70 2.42
C TRP A 248 1.16 -6.66 2.40
N ALA A 249 1.25 -5.83 3.44
CA ALA A 249 2.32 -4.85 3.60
C ALA A 249 2.64 -4.61 5.08
N PHE A 250 3.82 -4.08 5.36
CA PHE A 250 4.16 -3.55 6.68
C PHE A 250 3.71 -2.08 6.78
N PHE A 251 2.92 -1.79 7.81
CA PHE A 251 2.56 -0.44 8.22
C PHE A 251 3.58 0.07 9.24
N PRO A 252 4.35 1.14 8.95
CA PRO A 252 5.31 1.69 9.90
C PRO A 252 4.57 2.46 11.02
N ARG A 253 4.91 2.18 12.28
CA ARG A 253 4.35 2.84 13.48
C ARG A 253 5.47 3.23 14.43
N GLU A 254 5.88 4.50 14.42
CA GLU A 254 6.95 5.11 15.25
C GLU A 254 8.24 4.29 15.35
N THR A 255 8.26 3.22 16.15
CA THR A 255 9.38 2.31 16.37
C THR A 255 9.16 0.87 15.88
N ASP A 256 7.93 0.51 15.54
CA ASP A 256 7.53 -0.84 15.16
C ASP A 256 6.96 -0.85 13.74
N MET A 257 6.76 -2.06 13.22
CA MET A 257 5.96 -2.27 12.02
C MET A 257 4.84 -3.27 12.31
N VAL A 258 3.67 -3.04 11.73
CA VAL A 258 2.52 -3.96 11.83
C VAL A 258 2.24 -4.56 10.47
N LEU A 259 2.17 -5.88 10.37
CA LEU A 259 1.83 -6.56 9.13
C LEU A 259 0.31 -6.48 8.90
N HIS A 260 -0.11 -5.83 7.82
CA HIS A 260 -1.50 -5.85 7.38
C HIS A 260 -1.64 -6.70 6.12
N VAL A 261 -2.42 -7.77 6.23
CA VAL A 261 -2.92 -8.52 5.08
C VAL A 261 -4.11 -7.77 4.48
N PHE A 262 -4.14 -7.60 3.17
CA PHE A 262 -5.25 -6.96 2.45
C PHE A 262 -6.11 -8.00 1.75
N ASN A 263 -5.45 -9.00 1.15
CA ASN A 263 -6.10 -10.07 0.41
C ASN A 263 -5.21 -11.30 0.35
N THR A 264 -5.75 -12.47 0.70
CA THR A 264 -5.09 -13.76 0.51
C THR A 264 -6.12 -14.87 0.63
N ASP A 265 -5.91 -15.96 -0.11
CA ASP A 265 -6.63 -17.22 0.08
C ASP A 265 -5.83 -18.19 0.97
N ASP A 266 -4.58 -17.84 1.31
CA ASP A 266 -3.72 -18.63 2.18
C ASP A 266 -4.04 -18.33 3.66
N PRO A 267 -4.55 -19.32 4.42
CA PRO A 267 -4.91 -19.12 5.82
C PRO A 267 -3.70 -18.87 6.73
N ASP A 268 -2.49 -19.32 6.35
CA ASP A 268 -1.29 -19.07 7.13
C ASP A 268 -0.79 -17.64 6.96
N ILE A 269 -0.89 -17.07 5.74
CA ILE A 269 -0.66 -15.64 5.53
C ILE A 269 -1.71 -14.81 6.26
N ALA A 270 -2.99 -15.21 6.21
CA ALA A 270 -4.07 -14.50 6.89
C ALA A 270 -3.83 -14.36 8.41
N LYS A 271 -3.28 -15.38 9.06
CA LYS A 271 -2.92 -15.37 10.50
C LYS A 271 -1.80 -14.38 10.83
N LEU A 272 -1.03 -13.91 9.85
CA LEU A 272 0.01 -12.91 10.07
C LEU A 272 -0.55 -11.49 10.22
N HIS A 273 -1.82 -11.26 9.86
CA HIS A 273 -2.44 -9.94 10.03
C HIS A 273 -2.34 -9.48 11.49
N GLY A 274 -1.92 -8.24 11.69
CA GLY A 274 -1.72 -7.64 13.01
C GLY A 274 -0.41 -8.01 13.70
N ARG A 275 0.43 -8.84 13.08
CA ARG A 275 1.73 -9.18 13.67
C ARG A 275 2.60 -7.94 13.77
N VAL A 276 3.11 -7.69 14.97
CA VAL A 276 4.03 -6.59 15.26
C VAL A 276 5.48 -7.08 15.12
N VAL A 277 6.28 -6.32 14.39
CA VAL A 277 7.74 -6.48 14.27
C VAL A 277 8.37 -5.30 15.01
N PRO A 278 8.84 -5.49 16.26
CA PRO A 278 9.45 -4.41 17.03
C PRO A 278 10.84 -4.07 16.51
N HIS A 279 11.30 -2.84 16.74
CA HIS A 279 12.65 -2.42 16.39
C HIS A 279 13.75 -3.35 16.95
N SER A 280 13.52 -3.94 18.12
CA SER A 280 14.46 -4.88 18.76
C SER A 280 14.62 -6.22 18.02
N SER A 281 13.77 -6.50 17.02
CA SER A 281 13.93 -7.68 16.16
C SER A 281 15.10 -7.54 15.19
N PHE A 282 15.55 -6.31 14.92
CA PHE A 282 16.68 -6.05 14.03
C PHE A 282 18.01 -6.07 14.80
N ARG A 283 19.02 -6.71 14.21
CA ARG A 283 20.37 -6.89 14.79
C ARG A 283 21.32 -5.75 14.42
N VAL A 284 20.81 -4.52 14.41
CA VAL A 284 21.56 -3.31 14.05
C VAL A 284 21.36 -2.22 15.08
N ASN A 285 22.38 -1.36 15.22
CA ASN A 285 22.33 -0.17 16.08
C ASN A 285 22.16 1.13 15.29
N ASP A 286 22.44 1.10 13.98
CA ASP A 286 22.31 2.28 13.11
C ASP A 286 20.89 2.38 12.59
N SER A 287 20.24 3.52 12.84
CA SER A 287 18.87 3.79 12.37
C SER A 287 18.75 3.75 10.83
N ARG A 288 19.86 3.90 10.10
CA ARG A 288 19.91 3.88 8.63
C ARG A 288 19.88 2.49 8.02
N ASP A 289 20.09 1.44 8.83
CA ASP A 289 20.02 0.06 8.33
C ASP A 289 18.60 -0.53 8.45
N PHE A 290 17.69 0.14 9.18
CA PHE A 290 16.28 -0.28 9.27
C PHE A 290 15.56 -0.05 7.94
N PRO A 291 14.52 -0.85 7.63
CA PRO A 291 13.67 -0.61 6.47
C PRO A 291 13.20 0.85 6.39
N ASP A 292 13.40 1.51 5.25
CA ASP A 292 13.05 2.94 5.11
C ASP A 292 11.52 3.12 5.18
N PRO A 293 11.00 3.92 6.14
CA PRO A 293 9.57 4.06 6.35
C PRO A 293 8.83 4.68 5.16
N ARG A 294 9.51 5.46 4.31
CA ARG A 294 8.92 6.04 3.10
C ARG A 294 8.64 4.97 2.06
N LEU A 295 9.54 4.00 1.94
CA LEU A 295 9.35 2.86 1.03
C LEU A 295 8.25 1.94 1.53
N LEU A 296 8.23 1.64 2.82
CA LEU A 296 7.17 0.85 3.45
C LEU A 296 5.80 1.51 3.26
N LEU A 297 5.70 2.81 3.54
CA LEU A 297 4.46 3.54 3.37
C LEU A 297 4.02 3.62 1.91
N PHE A 298 4.97 3.74 0.97
CA PHE A 298 4.65 3.68 -0.45
C PHE A 298 4.08 2.32 -0.85
N HIS A 299 4.72 1.21 -0.45
CA HIS A 299 4.24 -0.15 -0.72
C HIS A 299 2.86 -0.37 -0.09
N TYR A 300 2.69 0.01 1.18
CA TYR A 300 1.41 0.01 1.87
C TYR A 300 0.32 0.77 1.13
N ARG A 301 0.64 1.96 0.61
CA ARG A 301 -0.26 2.75 -0.24
C ARG A 301 -0.69 1.97 -1.48
N GLN A 302 0.21 1.23 -2.14
CA GLN A 302 -0.17 0.41 -3.30
C GLN A 302 -1.22 -0.63 -2.93
N CYS A 303 -1.04 -1.31 -1.79
CA CYS A 303 -2.00 -2.29 -1.29
C CYS A 303 -3.36 -1.64 -0.95
N VAL A 304 -3.36 -0.50 -0.25
CA VAL A 304 -4.59 0.27 0.04
C VAL A 304 -5.32 0.68 -1.24
N GLN A 305 -4.58 1.20 -2.23
CA GLN A 305 -5.14 1.65 -3.50
C GLN A 305 -5.71 0.51 -4.34
N MET A 306 -5.15 -0.70 -4.20
CA MET A 306 -5.61 -1.89 -4.89
C MET A 306 -6.87 -2.47 -4.24
N TYR A 307 -6.98 -2.46 -2.91
CA TYR A 307 -8.04 -3.18 -2.21
C TYR A 307 -9.13 -2.29 -1.58
N PHE A 308 -8.80 -1.16 -0.97
CA PHE A 308 -9.78 -0.36 -0.23
C PHE A 308 -10.30 0.87 -0.95
N ARG A 309 -9.55 1.37 -1.92
CA ARG A 309 -9.92 2.56 -2.69
C ARG A 309 -11.11 2.27 -3.60
N TYR A 310 -12.18 3.06 -3.46
CA TYR A 310 -13.44 2.85 -4.18
C TYR A 310 -13.60 3.79 -5.39
N TYR A 311 -12.57 3.97 -6.21
CA TYR A 311 -12.73 4.73 -7.45
C TYR A 311 -13.17 3.82 -8.59
N SER A 312 -14.48 3.61 -8.70
CA SER A 312 -15.13 3.57 -10.01
C SER A 312 -15.41 5.00 -10.47
N TYR A 313 -14.45 5.91 -10.35
CA TYR A 313 -14.62 7.23 -10.93
C TYR A 313 -14.42 7.09 -12.43
N LYS A 314 -15.37 7.62 -13.20
CA LYS A 314 -15.27 7.81 -14.64
C LYS A 314 -14.02 8.65 -14.92
N VAL A 315 -12.84 8.04 -15.00
CA VAL A 315 -11.83 8.52 -15.93
C VAL A 315 -12.40 8.17 -17.29
N SER A 316 -13.34 9.00 -17.76
CA SER A 316 -13.64 8.97 -19.18
C SER A 316 -12.28 9.20 -19.85
N ALA A 317 -11.92 8.36 -20.81
CA ALA A 317 -10.67 8.50 -21.57
C ALA A 317 -10.48 9.89 -22.22
N ARG A 318 -11.51 10.75 -22.13
CA ARG A 318 -11.52 12.14 -22.54
C ARG A 318 -10.79 13.08 -21.55
N ASP A 319 -10.90 12.86 -20.24
CA ASP A 319 -10.35 13.78 -19.22
C ASP A 319 -8.83 13.63 -19.01
N GLY A 320 -8.28 12.45 -19.34
CA GLY A 320 -6.84 12.21 -19.33
C GLY A 320 -6.08 12.92 -20.47
N LEU A 321 -6.78 13.26 -21.56
CA LEU A 321 -6.16 13.93 -22.70
C LEU A 321 -6.07 15.45 -22.51
N GLU A 322 -7.03 16.07 -21.81
CA GLU A 322 -7.05 17.53 -21.61
C GLU A 322 -6.06 18.01 -20.54
N ARG A 323 -5.68 17.16 -19.57
CA ARG A 323 -4.72 17.54 -18.52
C ARG A 323 -3.25 17.58 -18.97
N ASN A 324 -2.91 16.97 -20.11
CA ASN A 324 -1.54 16.95 -20.65
C ASN A 324 -1.22 18.08 -21.63
N VAL A 325 -2.19 18.94 -21.98
CA VAL A 325 -1.97 20.05 -22.93
C VAL A 325 -1.68 21.39 -22.22
N GLY A 326 -1.86 21.47 -20.90
CA GLY A 326 -1.77 22.72 -20.12
C GLY A 326 -0.47 22.99 -19.34
N ARG A 327 0.51 22.07 -19.36
CA ARG A 327 1.79 22.23 -18.62
C ARG A 327 3.01 22.10 -19.54
N ILE A 328 3.02 22.88 -20.62
CA ILE A 328 4.24 23.33 -21.29
C ILE A 328 4.04 24.80 -21.68
N ILE A 329 4.20 25.70 -20.70
CA ILE A 329 4.80 27.03 -20.86
C ILE A 329 5.57 27.31 -19.57
#